data_AF-A0A2U0DZ79-F1
#
_entry.id   AF-A0A2U0DZ79-F1
#
_cell.length_a   1.000
_cell.length_b   1.000
_cell.length_c   1.000
_cell.angle_alpha   90.00
_cell.angle_beta   90.00
_cell.angle_gamma   90.00
#
_symmetry.space_group_name_H-M   'P 1'
#
loop_
_entity.id
_entity.type
_entity.pdbx_description
1 polymer ?
#
loop_
_entity_poly.entity_id
_entity_poly.type
_entity_poly.pdbx_seq_one_letter_code
_entity_poly.pdbx_strand_id
1 'polypeptide(L)'
;MATKDEITSKINSKIVKDGNIRAVDTNEILRDILDFSNTGITQNTTNINNIEQRVIVLENKPETDDYKPFSFWDENPIADNNGLSQLWYSFKGISKESVNFTFKFVLLKPDSKKGKEYNYKLNDKIVKELKSILIGKDDNLTFIVPGCYNDFYSNHVCLNISLIEDTLKFRFSDNNFNDNNFDNGFNIFTSIHFHCPPFNFDRK
;
A
#
# COMPACT_ATOMS: atom_id res chain seq x y z
N MET A 1 20.58 -33.59 15.88
CA MET A 1 19.98 -32.41 16.55
C MET A 1 18.70 -32.86 17.22
N ALA A 2 18.47 -32.45 18.46
CA ALA A 2 17.24 -32.79 19.17
C ALA A 2 16.09 -31.86 18.74
N THR A 3 14.92 -32.43 18.50
CA THR A 3 13.67 -31.74 18.20
C THR A 3 13.05 -31.15 19.47
N LYS A 4 12.08 -30.23 19.32
CA LYS A 4 11.34 -29.64 20.45
C LYS A 4 10.73 -30.70 21.38
N ASP A 5 10.22 -31.79 20.82
CA ASP A 5 9.60 -32.88 21.58
C ASP A 5 10.65 -33.72 22.31
N GLU A 6 11.81 -33.96 21.70
CA GLU A 6 12.95 -34.62 22.36
C GLU A 6 13.52 -33.79 23.52
N ILE A 7 13.62 -32.47 23.35
CA ILE A 7 14.07 -31.54 24.40
C ILE A 7 13.07 -31.53 25.56
N THR A 8 11.77 -31.42 25.26
CA THR A 8 10.71 -31.42 26.27
C THR A 8 10.65 -32.74 27.04
N SER A 9 10.85 -33.87 26.35
CA SER A 9 10.94 -35.20 26.95
C SER A 9 12.18 -35.37 27.84
N LYS A 10 13.34 -34.84 27.42
CA LYS A 10 14.57 -34.81 28.26
C LYS A 10 14.38 -33.99 29.53
N ILE A 11 13.71 -32.85 29.45
CA ILE A 11 13.41 -32.02 30.63
C ILE A 11 12.50 -32.79 31.59
N ASN A 12 11.39 -33.34 31.10
CA ASN A 12 10.42 -34.04 31.93
C ASN A 12 10.95 -35.34 32.55
N SER A 13 11.89 -36.02 31.88
CA SER A 13 12.52 -37.23 32.43
C SER A 13 13.59 -36.92 33.49
N LYS A 14 14.24 -35.75 33.44
CA LYS A 14 15.23 -35.32 34.46
C LYS A 14 14.60 -34.57 35.64
N ILE A 15 13.43 -33.95 35.45
CA ILE A 15 12.61 -33.36 36.51
C ILE A 15 11.64 -34.42 37.06
N VAL A 16 12.11 -35.27 37.96
CA VAL A 16 11.19 -36.11 38.77
C VAL A 16 10.67 -35.26 39.93
N LYS A 17 9.44 -35.56 40.39
CA LYS A 17 8.58 -34.76 41.27
C LYS A 17 9.21 -34.16 42.55
N ASP A 18 10.45 -34.55 42.93
CA ASP A 18 11.25 -33.98 44.03
C ASP A 18 12.80 -34.07 43.79
N GLY A 19 13.28 -34.10 42.54
CA GLY A 19 14.68 -34.39 42.21
C GLY A 19 15.59 -33.16 42.04
N ASN A 20 16.77 -33.16 42.68
CA ASN A 20 17.87 -32.23 42.38
C ASN A 20 18.47 -32.51 40.99
N ILE A 21 18.26 -31.62 40.03
CA ILE A 21 18.93 -31.68 38.72
C ILE A 21 20.41 -31.34 38.91
N ARG A 22 21.32 -32.19 38.42
CA ARG A 22 22.76 -31.92 38.49
C ARG A 22 23.13 -30.84 37.48
N ALA A 23 24.13 -30.02 37.78
CA ALA A 23 24.60 -28.95 36.89
C ALA A 23 24.99 -29.44 35.48
N VAL A 24 25.53 -30.67 35.37
CA VAL A 24 25.86 -31.31 34.08
C VAL A 24 24.61 -31.53 33.23
N ASP A 25 23.51 -31.94 33.87
CA ASP A 25 22.23 -32.18 33.20
C ASP A 25 21.58 -30.88 32.75
N THR A 26 21.68 -29.82 33.56
CA THR A 26 21.22 -28.47 33.21
C THR A 26 21.98 -27.91 32.01
N ASN A 27 23.31 -28.11 31.96
CA ASN A 27 24.13 -27.65 30.85
C ASN A 27 23.80 -28.37 29.53
N GLU A 28 23.47 -29.66 29.59
CA GLU A 28 23.05 -30.42 28.41
C GLU A 28 21.71 -29.88 27.87
N ILE A 29 20.73 -29.67 28.75
CA ILE A 29 19.42 -29.10 28.37
C ILE A 29 19.56 -27.70 27.78
N LEU A 30 20.39 -26.83 28.39
CA LEU A 30 20.63 -25.48 27.88
C LEU A 30 21.28 -25.51 26.50
N ARG A 31 22.22 -26.42 26.26
CA ARG A 31 22.86 -26.58 24.95
C ARG A 31 21.88 -27.02 23.88
N ASP A 32 21.03 -28.00 24.19
CA ASP A 32 19.99 -28.48 23.26
C ASP A 32 18.98 -27.35 22.94
N ILE A 33 18.62 -26.50 23.91
CA ILE A 33 17.74 -25.33 23.70
C ILE A 33 18.42 -24.28 22.82
N LEU A 34 19.70 -23.98 23.06
CA LEU A 34 20.46 -23.00 22.27
C LEU A 34 20.62 -23.46 20.82
N ASP A 35 20.87 -24.75 20.59
CA ASP A 35 20.98 -25.33 19.25
C ASP A 35 19.63 -25.31 18.51
N PHE A 36 18.52 -25.62 19.21
CA PHE A 36 17.18 -25.47 18.67
C PHE A 36 16.83 -24.00 18.35
N SER A 37 17.17 -23.06 19.23
CA SER A 37 16.95 -21.63 19.01
C SER A 37 17.75 -21.12 17.81
N ASN A 38 19.02 -21.49 17.67
CA ASN A 38 19.86 -21.09 16.55
C ASN A 38 19.31 -21.55 15.20
N THR A 39 18.69 -22.74 15.13
CA THR A 39 18.06 -23.25 13.89
C THR A 39 16.71 -22.60 13.58
N GLY A 40 15.88 -22.33 14.58
CA GLY A 40 14.65 -21.53 14.40
C GLY A 40 14.93 -20.08 14.03
N ILE A 41 15.99 -19.48 14.59
CA ILE A 41 16.46 -18.14 14.23
C ILE A 41 16.99 -18.14 12.80
N THR A 42 17.83 -19.09 12.40
CA THR A 42 18.38 -19.16 11.02
C THR A 42 17.30 -19.38 9.97
N GLN A 43 16.23 -20.14 10.23
CA GLN A 43 15.11 -20.24 9.29
C GLN A 43 14.39 -18.89 9.09
N ASN A 44 14.18 -18.13 10.17
CA ASN A 44 13.58 -16.79 10.08
C ASN A 44 14.53 -15.77 9.46
N THR A 45 15.84 -15.82 9.76
CA THR A 45 16.83 -14.94 9.11
C THR A 45 16.97 -15.27 7.63
N THR A 46 16.86 -16.55 7.23
CA THR A 46 16.89 -16.92 5.81
C THR A 46 15.67 -16.36 5.07
N ASN A 47 14.47 -16.42 5.68
CA ASN A 47 13.27 -15.82 5.09
C ASN A 47 13.34 -14.29 5.04
N ILE A 48 13.83 -13.64 6.11
CA ILE A 48 14.00 -12.18 6.16
C ILE A 48 15.07 -11.73 5.16
N ASN A 49 16.25 -12.37 5.14
CA ASN A 49 17.32 -12.07 4.19
C ASN A 49 16.89 -12.34 2.75
N ASN A 50 16.10 -13.37 2.48
CA ASN A 50 15.56 -13.62 1.14
C ASN A 50 14.53 -12.56 0.72
N ILE A 51 13.72 -12.04 1.65
CA ILE A 51 12.80 -10.94 1.38
C ILE A 51 13.59 -9.66 1.13
N GLU A 52 14.55 -9.32 1.99
CA GLU A 52 15.42 -8.16 1.83
C GLU A 52 16.24 -8.23 0.54
N GLN A 53 16.82 -9.38 0.20
CA GLN A 53 17.53 -9.57 -1.06
C GLN A 53 16.60 -9.46 -2.28
N ARG A 54 15.37 -9.98 -2.22
CA ARG A 54 14.39 -9.79 -3.31
C ARG A 54 13.97 -8.33 -3.46
N VAL A 55 13.82 -7.60 -2.36
CA VAL A 55 13.55 -6.15 -2.38
C VAL A 55 14.74 -5.40 -2.98
N ILE A 56 15.96 -5.68 -2.55
CA ILE A 56 17.20 -5.07 -3.08
C ILE A 56 17.39 -5.39 -4.58
N VAL A 57 17.11 -6.62 -5.01
CA VAL A 57 17.23 -7.02 -6.42
C VAL A 57 16.16 -6.36 -7.29
N LEU A 58 14.95 -6.15 -6.77
CA LEU A 58 13.91 -5.42 -7.50
C LEU A 58 14.17 -3.91 -7.55
N GLU A 59 14.71 -3.33 -6.47
CA GLU A 59 15.09 -1.91 -6.43
C GLU A 59 16.34 -1.60 -7.27
N ASN A 60 17.24 -2.58 -7.47
CA ASN A 60 18.45 -2.45 -8.28
C ASN A 60 18.38 -3.20 -9.62
N LYS A 61 17.20 -3.65 -10.06
CA LYS A 61 17.06 -4.25 -11.37
C LYS A 61 17.39 -3.15 -12.40
N PRO A 62 18.39 -3.37 -13.29
CA PRO A 62 18.76 -2.36 -14.27
C PRO A 62 17.54 -2.00 -15.11
N GLU A 63 17.37 -0.71 -15.40
CA GLU A 63 16.31 -0.27 -16.30
C GLU A 63 16.48 -0.97 -17.65
N THR A 64 15.41 -1.63 -18.11
CA THR A 64 15.34 -2.23 -19.44
C THR A 64 14.15 -1.64 -20.18
N ASP A 65 14.06 -1.84 -21.49
CA ASP A 65 12.89 -1.40 -22.27
C ASP A 65 11.57 -1.93 -21.70
N ASP A 66 11.60 -3.13 -21.09
CA ASP A 66 10.47 -3.80 -20.45
C ASP A 66 10.34 -3.52 -18.94
N TYR A 67 11.27 -2.80 -18.33
CA TYR A 67 11.23 -2.53 -16.88
C TYR A 67 11.83 -1.16 -16.59
N LYS A 68 10.94 -0.17 -16.46
CA LYS A 68 11.32 1.20 -16.16
C LYS A 68 10.55 1.69 -14.93
N PRO A 69 11.10 1.51 -13.72
CA PRO A 69 10.46 1.95 -12.49
C PRO A 69 10.42 3.48 -12.44
N PHE A 70 9.37 4.03 -11.85
CA PHE A 70 9.28 5.45 -11.54
C PHE A 70 8.68 5.67 -10.16
N SER A 71 9.12 6.75 -9.52
CA SER A 71 8.54 7.21 -8.26
C SER A 71 8.49 8.74 -8.28
N PHE A 72 7.35 9.26 -7.87
CA PHE A 72 7.11 10.67 -7.68
C PHE A 72 6.37 10.88 -6.36
N TRP A 73 6.81 11.86 -5.59
CA TRP A 73 6.14 12.36 -4.41
C TRP A 73 6.47 13.85 -4.28
N ASP A 74 5.49 14.64 -3.85
CA ASP A 74 5.69 16.02 -3.43
C ASP A 74 5.17 16.16 -2.00
N GLU A 75 5.94 16.85 -1.16
CA GLU A 75 5.54 17.13 0.22
C GLU A 75 4.43 18.18 0.28
N ASN A 76 4.36 19.05 -0.72
CA ASN A 76 3.39 20.13 -0.78
C ASN A 76 2.10 19.67 -1.46
N PRO A 77 0.93 19.96 -0.87
CA PRO A 77 -0.33 19.68 -1.53
C PRO A 77 -0.51 20.58 -2.75
N ILE A 78 -1.18 20.05 -3.77
CA ILE A 78 -1.73 20.87 -4.84
C ILE A 78 -3.16 21.26 -4.50
N ALA A 79 -3.52 22.51 -4.76
CA ALA A 79 -4.88 23.00 -4.60
C ALA A 79 -5.71 22.70 -5.85
N ASP A 80 -7.01 22.48 -5.69
CA ASP A 80 -7.90 22.45 -6.86
C ASP A 80 -8.05 23.85 -7.48
N ASN A 81 -8.48 23.91 -8.74
CA ASN A 81 -8.63 25.16 -9.50
C ASN A 81 -9.52 26.24 -8.82
N ASN A 82 -10.45 25.84 -7.94
CA ASN A 82 -11.32 26.73 -7.16
C ASN A 82 -10.80 26.98 -5.73
N GLY A 83 -9.71 26.32 -5.31
CA GLY A 83 -9.14 26.45 -3.96
C GLY A 83 -10.07 25.98 -2.85
N LEU A 84 -10.94 25.00 -3.14
CA LEU A 84 -11.86 24.39 -2.16
C LEU A 84 -11.21 23.22 -1.42
N SER A 85 -10.21 22.58 -2.03
CA SER A 85 -9.60 21.34 -1.58
C SER A 85 -8.10 21.30 -1.86
N GLN A 86 -7.43 20.41 -1.13
CA GLN A 86 -6.01 20.11 -1.26
C GLN A 86 -5.81 18.62 -1.50
N LEU A 87 -4.81 18.30 -2.31
CA LEU A 87 -4.42 16.94 -2.64
C LEU A 87 -2.92 16.75 -2.40
N TRP A 88 -2.59 15.88 -1.44
CA TRP A 88 -1.27 15.26 -1.36
C TRP A 88 -1.29 13.98 -2.15
N TYR A 89 -0.21 13.67 -2.85
CA TYR A 89 -0.17 12.47 -3.67
C TYR A 89 1.24 11.93 -3.92
N SER A 90 1.35 10.62 -4.04
CA SER A 90 2.49 9.92 -4.62
C SER A 90 2.05 9.01 -5.76
N PHE A 91 2.96 8.83 -6.70
CA PHE A 91 2.89 7.78 -7.70
C PHE A 91 4.14 6.92 -7.62
N LYS A 92 3.98 5.60 -7.58
CA LYS A 92 5.09 4.64 -7.67
C LYS A 92 4.68 3.48 -8.56
N GLY A 93 5.48 3.15 -9.56
CA GLY A 93 5.08 2.15 -10.54
C GLY A 93 6.18 1.72 -11.50
N ILE A 94 5.75 1.00 -12.52
CA ILE A 94 6.54 0.58 -13.68
C ILE A 94 5.86 1.19 -14.91
N SER A 95 6.60 2.02 -15.65
CA SER A 95 6.11 2.74 -16.82
C SER A 95 5.35 1.82 -17.78
N LYS A 96 4.17 2.24 -18.26
CA LYS A 96 3.25 1.51 -19.16
C LYS A 96 2.60 0.24 -18.59
N GLU A 97 3.02 -0.27 -17.44
CA GLU A 97 2.51 -1.53 -16.88
C GLU A 97 1.61 -1.31 -15.67
N SER A 98 2.09 -0.55 -14.69
CA SER A 98 1.39 -0.39 -13.42
C SER A 98 1.77 0.87 -12.67
N VAL A 99 0.84 1.36 -11.86
CA VAL A 99 1.09 2.48 -10.96
C VAL A 99 0.24 2.35 -9.70
N ASN A 100 0.89 2.51 -8.54
CA ASN A 100 0.24 2.81 -7.29
C ASN A 100 0.08 4.31 -7.16
N PHE A 101 -1.17 4.74 -6.94
CA PHE A 101 -1.53 6.11 -6.65
C PHE A 101 -1.98 6.19 -5.20
N THR A 102 -1.15 6.76 -4.33
CA THR A 102 -1.51 7.03 -2.94
C THR A 102 -1.82 8.50 -2.81
N PHE A 103 -2.93 8.85 -2.17
CA PHE A 103 -3.31 10.25 -2.01
C PHE A 103 -4.04 10.53 -0.71
N LYS A 104 -3.93 11.79 -0.28
CA LYS A 104 -4.76 12.39 0.75
C LYS A 104 -5.52 13.56 0.14
N PHE A 105 -6.84 13.45 0.07
CA PHE A 105 -7.73 14.54 -0.31
C PHE A 105 -8.26 15.20 0.97
N VAL A 106 -8.28 16.53 1.02
CA VAL A 106 -8.89 17.29 2.13
C VAL A 106 -9.73 18.42 1.55
N LEU A 107 -10.99 18.49 1.96
CA LEU A 107 -11.87 19.61 1.66
C LEU A 107 -11.68 20.71 2.72
N LEU A 108 -11.28 21.89 2.27
CA LEU A 108 -10.98 23.05 3.12
C LEU A 108 -12.20 23.95 3.34
N LYS A 109 -13.17 23.89 2.44
CA LYS A 109 -14.37 24.73 2.46
C LYS A 109 -15.57 23.89 2.03
N PRO A 110 -16.76 24.10 2.63
CA PRO A 110 -17.95 23.36 2.25
C PRO A 110 -18.22 23.47 0.75
N ASP A 111 -18.56 22.36 0.11
CA ASP A 111 -18.94 22.33 -1.29
C ASP A 111 -20.42 22.00 -1.43
N SER A 112 -21.19 23.00 -1.84
CA SER A 112 -22.63 22.90 -2.06
C SER A 112 -22.98 22.62 -3.52
N LYS A 113 -22.00 22.38 -4.40
CA LYS A 113 -22.25 22.13 -5.83
C LYS A 113 -22.74 20.71 -6.06
N LYS A 114 -23.75 20.57 -6.93
CA LYS A 114 -24.12 19.26 -7.48
C LYS A 114 -22.98 18.74 -8.34
N GLY A 115 -22.53 17.51 -8.05
CA GLY A 115 -21.50 16.80 -8.82
C GLY A 115 -20.09 16.80 -8.23
N LYS A 116 -19.81 17.58 -7.16
CA LYS A 116 -18.61 17.51 -6.30
C LYS A 116 -17.33 17.16 -7.09
N GLU A 117 -16.94 18.06 -7.98
CA GLU A 117 -15.81 17.90 -8.90
C GLU A 117 -14.61 18.74 -8.49
N TYR A 118 -13.44 18.11 -8.40
CA TYR A 118 -12.18 18.73 -8.01
C TYR A 118 -11.12 18.43 -9.08
N ASN A 119 -10.47 19.48 -9.55
CA ASN A 119 -9.54 19.41 -10.69
C ASN A 119 -8.16 19.89 -10.24
N TYR A 120 -7.15 19.07 -10.49
CA TYR A 120 -5.79 19.26 -10.02
C TYR A 120 -4.82 19.19 -11.19
N LYS A 121 -4.04 20.25 -11.38
CA LYS A 121 -2.98 20.26 -12.40
C LYS A 121 -1.78 19.46 -11.91
N LEU A 122 -1.45 18.38 -12.61
CA LEU A 122 -0.31 17.54 -12.28
C LEU A 122 0.99 18.04 -12.94
N ASN A 123 2.12 17.59 -12.43
CA ASN A 123 3.43 17.85 -13.03
C ASN A 123 3.59 17.10 -14.37
N ASP A 124 4.10 17.78 -15.40
CA ASP A 124 4.30 17.24 -16.76
C ASP A 124 5.06 15.91 -16.80
N LYS A 125 6.04 15.73 -15.90
CA LYS A 125 6.83 14.50 -15.80
C LYS A 125 5.96 13.29 -15.46
N ILE A 126 5.02 13.48 -14.54
CA ILE A 126 4.10 12.42 -14.07
C ILE A 126 3.02 12.19 -15.10
N VAL A 127 2.48 13.27 -15.67
CA VAL A 127 1.44 13.22 -16.70
C VAL A 127 1.90 12.28 -17.81
N LYS A 128 3.16 12.41 -18.28
CA LYS A 128 3.74 11.51 -19.29
C LYS A 128 3.66 10.03 -18.92
N GLU A 129 4.01 9.67 -17.69
CA GLU A 129 3.95 8.28 -17.22
C GLU A 129 2.49 7.79 -17.11
N LEU A 130 1.62 8.61 -16.54
CA LEU A 130 0.19 8.29 -16.38
C LEU A 130 -0.56 8.24 -17.70
N LYS A 131 -0.13 8.96 -18.75
CA LYS A 131 -0.78 8.92 -20.08
C LYS A 131 -0.90 7.48 -20.58
N SER A 132 0.15 6.69 -20.37
CA SER A 132 0.17 5.30 -20.83
C SER A 132 -0.78 4.37 -20.07
N ILE A 133 -1.25 4.76 -18.89
CA ILE A 133 -2.04 3.92 -17.97
C ILE A 133 -3.49 4.40 -17.85
N LEU A 134 -3.69 5.73 -17.84
CA LEU A 134 -4.95 6.38 -17.50
C LEU A 134 -5.60 7.19 -18.64
N ILE A 135 -4.89 7.51 -19.73
CA ILE A 135 -5.46 8.32 -20.83
C ILE A 135 -6.17 7.44 -21.87
N GLY A 136 -7.32 7.92 -22.34
CA GLY A 136 -8.10 7.28 -23.40
C GLY A 136 -9.07 6.20 -22.92
N LYS A 137 -9.21 6.02 -21.61
CA LYS A 137 -10.37 5.32 -21.05
C LYS A 137 -11.48 6.35 -20.89
N ASP A 138 -12.41 6.38 -21.84
CA ASP A 138 -13.68 7.13 -21.72
C ASP A 138 -14.48 6.70 -20.46
N ASP A 139 -14.08 5.58 -19.86
CA ASP A 139 -14.60 5.05 -18.61
C ASP A 139 -13.96 5.76 -17.40
N ASN A 140 -14.76 6.57 -16.71
CA ASN A 140 -14.44 7.07 -15.38
C ASN A 140 -14.12 5.87 -14.45
N LEU A 141 -12.88 5.76 -14.00
CA LEU A 141 -12.50 4.71 -13.06
C LEU A 141 -13.19 4.98 -11.72
N THR A 142 -14.14 4.12 -11.36
CA THR A 142 -15.01 4.29 -10.21
C THR A 142 -14.54 3.41 -9.06
N PHE A 143 -14.37 4.00 -7.89
CA PHE A 143 -13.89 3.34 -6.68
C PHE A 143 -14.81 3.66 -5.51
N ILE A 144 -14.95 2.71 -4.58
CA ILE A 144 -15.55 2.97 -3.28
C ILE A 144 -14.40 3.16 -2.30
N VAL A 145 -14.30 4.36 -1.71
CA VAL A 145 -13.19 4.73 -0.82
C VAL A 145 -13.71 5.21 0.54
N PRO A 146 -12.99 4.97 1.64
CA PRO A 146 -13.37 5.48 2.94
C PRO A 146 -13.15 6.99 2.99
N GLY A 147 -14.21 7.73 3.31
CA GLY A 147 -14.16 9.15 3.62
C GLY A 147 -14.37 9.38 5.11
N CYS A 148 -13.64 10.34 5.66
CA CYS A 148 -13.64 10.71 7.07
C CYS A 148 -14.06 12.18 7.24
N TYR A 149 -14.75 12.48 8.33
CA TYR A 149 -15.06 13.85 8.74
C TYR A 149 -14.42 14.14 10.10
N ASN A 150 -13.49 15.10 10.16
CA ASN A 150 -12.82 15.46 11.43
C ASN A 150 -12.30 14.21 12.20
N ASP A 151 -11.75 13.23 11.47
CA ASP A 151 -11.19 11.97 11.98
C ASP A 151 -12.18 10.98 12.65
N PHE A 152 -13.49 11.26 12.60
CA PHE A 152 -14.53 10.37 13.10
C PHE A 152 -15.57 10.14 11.99
N TYR A 153 -16.11 8.92 11.88
CA TYR A 153 -16.99 8.41 10.80
C TYR A 153 -16.27 7.99 9.51
N SER A 154 -16.23 6.67 9.23
CA SER A 154 -15.87 6.15 7.91
C SER A 154 -17.15 5.91 7.09
N ASN A 155 -17.61 6.93 6.36
CA ASN A 155 -18.59 6.68 5.32
C ASN A 155 -17.88 6.34 4.02
N HIS A 156 -18.40 5.40 3.25
CA HIS A 156 -17.82 5.05 1.96
C HIS A 156 -18.37 5.99 0.90
N VAL A 157 -17.49 6.66 0.14
CA VAL A 157 -17.86 7.52 -0.97
C VAL A 157 -17.50 6.86 -2.30
N CYS A 158 -18.31 7.13 -3.31
CA CYS A 158 -18.01 6.72 -4.68
C CYS A 158 -17.13 7.79 -5.33
N LEU A 159 -15.86 7.47 -5.58
CA LEU A 159 -14.87 8.33 -6.20
C LEU A 159 -14.64 7.91 -7.65
N ASN A 160 -14.87 8.83 -8.56
CA ASN A 160 -14.49 8.71 -9.95
C ASN A 160 -13.17 9.45 -10.17
N ILE A 161 -12.19 8.77 -10.75
CA ILE A 161 -10.90 9.34 -11.10
C ILE A 161 -10.76 9.34 -12.62
N SER A 162 -10.42 10.49 -13.17
CA SER A 162 -10.05 10.62 -14.59
C SER A 162 -8.86 11.54 -14.76
N LEU A 163 -8.06 11.28 -15.79
CA LEU A 163 -6.96 12.14 -16.21
C LEU A 163 -7.29 12.71 -17.59
N ILE A 164 -7.62 13.98 -17.64
CA ILE A 164 -7.95 14.69 -18.88
C ILE A 164 -6.78 15.63 -19.17
N GLU A 165 -6.06 15.37 -20.27
CA GLU A 165 -4.84 16.09 -20.65
C GLU A 165 -3.74 16.05 -19.58
N ASP A 166 -3.61 17.11 -18.78
CA ASP A 166 -2.68 17.28 -17.66
C ASP A 166 -3.38 17.40 -16.30
N THR A 167 -4.71 17.28 -16.30
CA THR A 167 -5.56 17.56 -15.16
C THR A 167 -6.15 16.27 -14.59
N LEU A 168 -5.79 15.98 -13.34
CA LEU A 168 -6.41 14.92 -12.56
C LEU A 168 -7.74 15.42 -12.00
N LYS A 169 -8.81 14.71 -12.33
CA LYS A 169 -10.17 15.02 -11.92
C LYS A 169 -10.68 13.99 -10.94
N PHE A 170 -11.12 14.46 -9.77
CA PHE A 170 -11.90 13.70 -8.81
C PHE A 170 -13.35 14.13 -8.92
N ARG A 171 -14.26 13.18 -9.07
CA ARG A 171 -15.71 13.41 -9.03
C ARG A 171 -16.35 12.44 -8.05
N PHE A 172 -17.06 12.95 -7.08
CA PHE A 172 -17.79 12.12 -6.12
C PHE A 172 -19.26 11.97 -6.53
N SER A 173 -19.76 10.73 -6.56
CA SER A 173 -21.20 10.47 -6.79
C SER A 173 -21.89 10.04 -5.49
N ASP A 174 -22.99 10.74 -5.17
CA ASP A 174 -23.85 10.45 -4.02
C ASP A 174 -24.80 9.31 -4.37
N ASN A 175 -24.35 8.06 -4.19
CA ASN A 175 -25.26 6.92 -4.31
C ASN A 175 -25.99 6.59 -2.98
N ASN A 176 -25.61 7.18 -1.84
CA ASN A 176 -26.24 6.91 -0.53
C ASN A 176 -26.12 8.04 0.53
N PHE A 177 -25.56 9.20 0.21
CA PHE A 177 -25.54 10.32 1.17
C PHE A 177 -26.82 11.14 1.01
N ASN A 178 -27.78 10.92 1.91
CA ASN A 178 -28.99 11.73 1.97
C ASN A 178 -28.74 13.19 2.41
N ASP A 179 -27.50 13.54 2.81
CA ASP A 179 -27.08 14.93 3.04
C ASP A 179 -25.99 15.32 2.03
N ASN A 180 -26.40 16.12 1.05
CA ASN A 180 -25.67 16.46 -0.18
C ASN A 180 -24.43 17.37 0.02
N ASN A 181 -23.96 17.62 1.24
CA ASN A 181 -22.88 18.58 1.49
C ASN A 181 -21.65 17.86 2.01
N PHE A 182 -20.54 17.95 1.27
CA PHE A 182 -19.24 17.75 1.90
C PHE A 182 -18.96 19.01 2.73
N ASP A 183 -18.98 18.85 4.04
CA ASP A 183 -18.59 19.91 4.97
C ASP A 183 -17.07 20.02 5.10
N ASN A 184 -16.61 21.16 5.62
CA ASN A 184 -15.20 21.38 5.92
C ASN A 184 -14.65 20.27 6.83
N GLY A 185 -13.46 19.76 6.50
CA GLY A 185 -12.81 18.67 7.24
C GLY A 185 -13.11 17.28 6.68
N PHE A 186 -13.92 17.17 5.61
CA PHE A 186 -14.02 15.93 4.83
C PHE A 186 -12.65 15.59 4.23
N ASN A 187 -12.19 14.36 4.46
CA ASN A 187 -10.92 13.88 3.95
C ASN A 187 -10.97 12.42 3.54
N ILE A 188 -10.10 12.05 2.61
CA ILE A 188 -9.90 10.68 2.15
C ILE A 188 -8.41 10.42 2.18
N PHE A 189 -8.00 9.29 2.75
CA PHE A 189 -6.64 8.78 2.63
C PHE A 189 -6.70 7.34 2.15
N THR A 190 -6.18 7.09 0.95
CA THR A 190 -6.24 5.77 0.33
C THR A 190 -5.11 5.57 -0.68
N SER A 191 -4.94 4.34 -1.12
CA SER A 191 -4.03 3.94 -2.17
C SER A 191 -4.74 3.05 -3.18
N ILE A 192 -4.64 3.40 -4.45
CA ILE A 192 -5.28 2.67 -5.56
C ILE A 192 -4.18 2.14 -6.48
N HIS A 193 -4.23 0.85 -6.78
CA HIS A 193 -3.33 0.22 -7.73
C HIS A 193 -4.00 0.11 -9.10
N PHE A 194 -3.36 0.66 -10.12
CA PHE A 194 -3.73 0.48 -11.51
C PHE A 194 -2.76 -0.50 -12.15
N HIS A 195 -3.29 -1.58 -12.69
CA HIS A 195 -2.55 -2.56 -13.48
C HIS A 195 -3.12 -2.54 -14.91
N CYS A 196 -2.26 -2.26 -15.89
CA CYS A 196 -2.62 -2.14 -17.30
C CYS A 196 -1.71 -3.07 -18.13
N PRO A 197 -1.94 -4.39 -18.09
CA PRO A 197 -1.17 -5.30 -18.92
C PRO A 197 -1.48 -5.05 -20.40
N PRO A 198 -0.58 -5.41 -21.33
CA PRO A 198 -0.86 -5.38 -22.75
C PRO A 198 -1.96 -6.40 -23.06
N PHE A 199 -3.21 -5.95 -23.06
CA PHE A 199 -4.32 -6.78 -23.49
C PHE A 199 -4.28 -6.90 -25.01
N ASN A 200 -3.92 -8.09 -25.50
CA ASN A 200 -4.01 -8.41 -26.92
C ASN A 200 -5.43 -8.90 -27.22
N PHE A 201 -6.32 -7.99 -27.63
CA PHE A 201 -7.69 -8.32 -28.03
C PHE A 201 -7.78 -8.89 -29.46
N ASP A 202 -6.67 -8.93 -30.20
CA ASP A 202 -6.59 -9.42 -31.59
C ASP A 202 -6.32 -10.93 -31.69
N ARG A 203 -6.21 -11.65 -30.57
CA ARG A 203 -6.27 -13.12 -30.57
C ARG A 203 -7.74 -13.57 -30.63
N LYS A 204 -8.28 -13.63 -31.84
CA LYS A 204 -9.45 -14.46 -32.18
C LYS A 204 -9.02 -15.67 -33.00
#